data_AF-A0A3D5WMF4-F1
#
_entry.id   AF-A0A3D5WMF4-F1
#
_cell.length_a   1.000
_cell.length_b   1.000
_cell.length_c   1.000
_cell.angle_alpha   90.00
_cell.angle_beta   90.00
_cell.angle_gamma   90.00
#
_symmetry.space_group_name_H-M   'P 1'
#
loop_
_entity.id
_entity.type
_entity.pdbx_description
1 polymer ?
#
loop_
_entity_poly.entity_id
_entity_poly.type
_entity_poly.pdbx_seq_one_letter_code
_entity_poly.pdbx_strand_id
1 'polypeptide(L)'
;LHVENLTLEPIAAINIAIPERFRLLNIALVDVGAGTSDISITKDGSIIAYGMIPAAGDELTECIAKHYLVDFQEADRMKCESTEQEEVEFQDIMGLPMTVKSSDIAEVVRENVQSITKQVAEKIIELNGDKSVSAVFVVGGGGKITGFTECLAEYLGVAKERVALRGSEVLREVTFLRQDLEIDSLLVTPIGICMNYYEQRNNFVFVSVNGERIKLYDKGNLTVIDAALQKGFTNDKVFPQRGDAVAYYVQGNLRMQRGEPGESAVIRVNGEEASIATPIHQNDVIEIEVSTKGKPGSIEIQALPEYKSAISFYVNGTKVDCPCFVSANGQLVSAYYEIQNEDKIEILPYYTLEQVLDFMDIAAEGEVLVNHVPANLQTKVYENFTVDCQITDKFHETEAVPQESMGSSDTAAIDRSHEPMPVSDTTGIDSSQESMSVSDTTEVAPSQEPRNVSATTDTDRSHEPMSVGDMTDESQSSETVNTENIKDEQQSQSFDPEKDFAITVNGEPYALHGKAHYILVDVLDIYPIDTSKAHGDYMEIKINGMDAEFSQPLAEHDAVILRWVTR
;
A
#
# COMPACT_ATOMS: atom_id res chain seq x y z
N LEU A 1 -3.08 -7.42 36.80
CA LEU A 1 -3.29 -8.22 35.57
C LEU A 1 -2.88 -7.35 34.39
N HIS A 2 -2.13 -7.91 33.45
CA HIS A 2 -1.86 -7.31 32.14
C HIS A 2 -2.56 -8.19 31.09
N VAL A 3 -2.97 -7.61 29.96
CA VAL A 3 -3.67 -8.30 28.89
C VAL A 3 -2.71 -8.46 27.72
N GLU A 4 -2.28 -9.70 27.47
CA GLU A 4 -1.30 -10.04 26.43
C GLU A 4 -1.93 -10.22 25.05
N ASN A 5 -3.21 -10.62 24.99
CA ASN A 5 -3.96 -10.79 23.74
C ASN A 5 -5.44 -10.44 23.91
N LEU A 6 -6.11 -10.15 22.79
CA LEU A 6 -7.56 -10.00 22.70
C LEU A 6 -8.03 -10.47 21.32
N THR A 7 -8.98 -11.40 21.30
CA THR A 7 -9.56 -12.00 20.09
C THR A 7 -11.07 -12.19 20.29
N LEU A 8 -11.80 -12.51 19.22
CA LEU A 8 -13.20 -12.90 19.33
C LEU A 8 -13.28 -14.40 19.65
N GLU A 9 -14.16 -14.78 20.57
CA GLU A 9 -14.37 -16.18 20.97
C GLU A 9 -14.65 -17.13 19.78
N PRO A 10 -15.50 -16.79 18.78
CA PRO A 10 -15.66 -17.66 17.61
C PRO A 10 -14.42 -17.77 16.72
N ILE A 11 -13.47 -16.81 16.75
CA ILE A 11 -12.17 -16.94 16.05
C ILE A 11 -11.23 -17.89 16.82
N ALA A 12 -11.23 -17.79 18.15
CA ALA A 12 -10.48 -18.69 19.01
C ALA A 12 -10.97 -20.14 18.88
N ALA A 13 -12.28 -20.37 19.00
CA ALA A 13 -12.88 -21.69 18.97
C ALA A 13 -12.72 -22.38 17.60
N ILE A 14 -12.92 -21.66 16.49
CA ILE A 14 -12.89 -22.26 15.14
C ILE A 14 -11.50 -22.68 14.66
N ASN A 15 -10.42 -22.03 15.13
CA ASN A 15 -9.06 -22.45 14.80
C ASN A 15 -8.76 -23.87 15.30
N ILE A 16 -9.30 -24.25 16.46
CA ILE A 16 -9.15 -25.60 17.02
C ILE A 16 -10.27 -26.54 16.53
N ALA A 17 -11.52 -26.09 16.55
CA ALA A 17 -12.67 -26.94 16.27
C ALA A 17 -12.79 -27.34 14.78
N ILE A 18 -12.36 -26.47 13.85
CA ILE A 18 -12.40 -26.75 12.40
C ILE A 18 -11.01 -26.48 11.76
N PRO A 19 -10.12 -27.49 11.81
CA PRO A 19 -8.82 -27.48 11.11
C PRO A 19 -8.96 -27.22 9.61
N GLU A 20 -7.94 -26.62 8.99
CA GLU A 20 -8.00 -26.03 7.64
C GLU A 20 -8.49 -27.00 6.55
N ARG A 21 -8.03 -28.26 6.63
CA ARG A 21 -8.48 -29.40 5.80
C ARG A 21 -9.99 -29.60 5.72
N PHE A 22 -10.76 -29.13 6.71
CA PHE A 22 -12.22 -29.19 6.73
C PHE A 22 -12.90 -27.87 6.33
N ARG A 23 -12.17 -26.74 6.25
CA ARG A 23 -12.72 -25.42 5.88
C ARG A 23 -13.17 -25.33 4.41
N LEU A 24 -12.78 -26.32 3.59
CA LEU A 24 -13.33 -26.54 2.25
C LEU A 24 -14.84 -26.86 2.27
N LEU A 25 -15.33 -27.42 3.37
CA LEU A 25 -16.72 -27.82 3.56
C LEU A 25 -17.55 -26.69 4.18
N ASN A 26 -18.82 -26.62 3.78
CA ASN A 26 -19.83 -25.72 4.33
C ASN A 26 -20.25 -26.19 5.74
N ILE A 27 -19.56 -25.72 6.80
CA ILE A 27 -19.75 -26.17 8.19
C ILE A 27 -19.94 -24.96 9.10
N ALA A 28 -20.86 -25.02 10.06
CA ALA A 28 -20.91 -24.07 11.17
C ALA A 28 -20.22 -24.63 12.42
N LEU A 29 -19.55 -23.75 13.16
CA LEU A 29 -19.29 -23.91 14.58
C LEU A 29 -20.29 -23.06 15.37
N VAL A 30 -20.83 -23.62 16.46
CA VAL A 30 -21.61 -22.90 17.46
C VAL A 30 -20.98 -23.13 18.82
N ASP A 31 -20.41 -22.09 19.42
CA ASP A 31 -19.95 -22.09 20.81
C ASP A 31 -21.08 -21.59 21.70
N VAL A 32 -21.55 -22.42 22.63
CA VAL A 32 -22.70 -22.11 23.48
C VAL A 32 -22.22 -21.84 24.90
N GLY A 33 -21.95 -20.57 25.18
CA GLY A 33 -21.47 -20.10 26.48
C GLY A 33 -22.58 -19.96 27.54
N ALA A 34 -22.31 -19.09 28.51
CA ALA A 34 -23.27 -18.69 29.53
C ALA A 34 -24.33 -17.73 28.95
N GLY A 35 -23.92 -16.52 28.57
CA GLY A 35 -24.83 -15.48 28.06
C GLY A 35 -24.97 -15.38 26.53
N THR A 36 -24.06 -16.00 25.75
CA THR A 36 -24.06 -15.90 24.28
C THR A 36 -23.88 -17.25 23.59
N SER A 37 -24.50 -17.37 22.41
CA SER A 37 -24.23 -18.43 21.43
C SER A 37 -23.49 -17.80 20.25
N ASP A 38 -22.21 -18.13 20.10
CA ASP A 38 -21.30 -17.52 19.13
C ASP A 38 -21.08 -18.44 17.93
N ILE A 39 -21.21 -17.88 16.72
CA ILE A 39 -21.38 -18.61 15.46
C ILE A 39 -20.26 -18.23 14.50
N SER A 40 -19.67 -19.23 13.84
CA SER A 40 -18.78 -19.03 12.70
C SER A 40 -19.00 -20.09 11.63
N ILE A 41 -18.81 -19.72 10.35
CA ILE A 41 -19.13 -20.60 9.21
C ILE A 41 -17.92 -20.71 8.29
N THR A 42 -17.49 -21.95 7.98
CA THR A 42 -16.46 -22.24 6.98
C THR A 42 -17.07 -22.56 5.64
N LYS A 43 -16.40 -22.15 4.56
CA LYS A 43 -16.71 -22.56 3.19
C LYS A 43 -15.54 -22.24 2.26
N ASP A 44 -15.39 -23.05 1.21
CA ASP A 44 -14.44 -22.84 0.10
C ASP A 44 -12.97 -22.62 0.54
N GLY A 45 -12.59 -23.20 1.68
CA GLY A 45 -11.23 -23.12 2.26
C GLY A 45 -11.04 -22.01 3.30
N SER A 46 -12.08 -21.20 3.54
CA SER A 46 -12.02 -19.99 4.36
C SER A 46 -13.09 -19.97 5.45
N ILE A 47 -13.03 -18.99 6.35
CA ILE A 47 -14.12 -18.65 7.27
C ILE A 47 -14.88 -17.49 6.64
N ILE A 48 -16.13 -17.74 6.23
CA ILE A 48 -16.91 -16.81 5.41
C ILE A 48 -17.80 -15.86 6.22
N ALA A 49 -18.16 -16.24 7.46
CA ALA A 49 -19.06 -15.47 8.29
C ALA A 49 -18.83 -15.70 9.79
N TYR A 50 -19.17 -14.68 10.58
CA TYR A 50 -19.24 -14.70 12.04
C TYR A 50 -20.55 -14.06 12.49
N GLY A 51 -21.07 -14.47 13.64
CA GLY A 51 -22.19 -13.81 14.31
C GLY A 51 -22.33 -14.29 15.74
N MET A 52 -23.27 -13.70 16.48
CA MET A 52 -23.56 -14.05 17.86
C MET A 52 -25.06 -13.90 18.14
N ILE A 53 -25.55 -14.58 19.17
CA ILE A 53 -26.92 -14.45 19.67
C ILE A 53 -26.87 -14.30 21.20
N PRO A 54 -27.56 -13.31 21.79
CA PRO A 54 -27.59 -13.07 23.24
C PRO A 54 -28.57 -14.03 23.95
N ALA A 55 -28.45 -15.32 23.67
CA ALA A 55 -29.31 -16.40 24.17
C ALA A 55 -28.49 -17.70 24.27
N ALA A 56 -28.30 -18.23 25.47
CA ALA A 56 -27.47 -19.42 25.74
C ALA A 56 -27.78 -20.04 27.13
N GLY A 57 -26.77 -20.61 27.81
CA GLY A 57 -26.92 -21.40 29.02
C GLY A 57 -27.55 -20.69 30.23
N ASP A 58 -27.50 -19.36 30.31
CA ASP A 58 -28.06 -18.58 31.42
C ASP A 58 -29.60 -18.55 31.39
N GLU A 59 -30.23 -18.58 30.21
CA GLU A 59 -31.69 -18.70 30.08
C GLU A 59 -32.19 -20.04 30.64
N LEU A 60 -31.41 -21.10 30.43
CA LEU A 60 -31.71 -22.44 30.94
C LEU A 60 -31.60 -22.45 32.46
N THR A 61 -30.55 -21.84 33.02
CA THR A 61 -30.36 -21.68 34.47
C THR A 61 -31.49 -20.84 35.09
N GLU A 62 -31.87 -19.73 34.48
CA GLU A 62 -33.00 -18.92 34.93
C GLU A 62 -34.33 -19.69 34.89
N CYS A 63 -34.55 -20.57 33.90
CA CYS A 63 -35.76 -21.39 33.80
C CYS A 63 -35.80 -22.44 34.93
N ILE A 64 -34.69 -23.14 35.17
CA ILE A 64 -34.52 -24.11 36.26
C ILE A 64 -34.73 -23.44 37.63
N ALA A 65 -34.10 -22.28 37.87
CA ALA A 65 -34.24 -21.52 39.12
C ALA A 65 -35.70 -21.15 39.41
N LYS A 66 -36.43 -20.65 38.40
CA LYS A 66 -37.84 -20.26 38.52
C LYS A 66 -38.78 -21.46 38.70
N HIS A 67 -38.46 -22.61 38.11
CA HIS A 67 -39.30 -23.81 38.19
C HIS A 67 -39.14 -24.53 39.54
N TYR A 68 -37.89 -24.76 39.96
CA TYR A 68 -37.56 -25.55 41.17
C TYR A 68 -37.41 -24.70 42.43
N LEU A 69 -37.56 -23.38 42.33
CA LEU A 69 -37.47 -22.41 43.43
C LEU A 69 -36.13 -22.48 44.17
N VAL A 70 -35.04 -22.47 43.39
CA VAL A 70 -33.65 -22.43 43.86
C VAL A 70 -32.99 -21.10 43.45
N ASP A 71 -31.79 -20.81 43.98
CA ASP A 71 -30.99 -19.69 43.47
C ASP A 71 -30.25 -20.05 42.15
N PHE A 72 -29.64 -19.05 41.52
CA PHE A 72 -28.98 -19.22 40.22
C PHE A 72 -27.77 -20.17 40.27
N GLN A 73 -27.03 -20.24 41.38
CA GLN A 73 -25.85 -21.11 41.50
C GLN A 73 -26.27 -22.57 41.66
N GLU A 74 -27.30 -22.82 42.47
CA GLU A 74 -27.87 -24.15 42.63
C GLU A 74 -28.58 -24.61 41.33
N ALA A 75 -29.28 -23.72 40.62
CA ALA A 75 -29.83 -24.02 39.29
C ALA A 75 -28.76 -24.36 38.25
N ASP A 76 -27.61 -23.67 38.28
CA ASP A 76 -26.51 -23.91 37.33
C ASP A 76 -25.82 -25.26 37.63
N ARG A 77 -25.66 -25.60 38.91
CA ARG A 77 -25.25 -26.94 39.36
C ARG A 77 -26.23 -28.01 38.87
N MET A 78 -27.52 -27.84 39.13
CA MET A 78 -28.57 -28.77 38.68
C MET A 78 -28.56 -28.97 37.16
N LYS A 79 -28.40 -27.89 36.39
CA LYS A 79 -28.28 -27.92 34.93
C LYS A 79 -27.09 -28.78 34.50
N CYS A 80 -25.91 -28.57 35.09
CA CYS A 80 -24.70 -29.31 34.73
C CYS A 80 -24.80 -30.80 35.12
N GLU A 81 -25.18 -31.10 36.37
CA GLU A 81 -25.37 -32.47 36.85
C GLU A 81 -26.40 -33.24 36.00
N SER A 82 -27.44 -32.57 35.49
CA SER A 82 -28.43 -33.19 34.60
C SER A 82 -27.91 -33.65 33.23
N THR A 83 -26.69 -33.25 32.85
CA THR A 83 -26.03 -33.73 31.61
C THR A 83 -25.15 -34.97 31.84
N GLU A 84 -24.92 -35.35 33.10
CA GLU A 84 -23.96 -36.39 33.49
C GLU A 84 -24.59 -37.49 34.37
N GLN A 85 -25.71 -37.21 35.06
CA GLN A 85 -26.38 -38.10 36.01
C GLN A 85 -27.83 -38.39 35.58
N GLU A 86 -28.44 -39.48 36.08
CA GLU A 86 -29.86 -39.80 35.82
C GLU A 86 -30.84 -38.99 36.69
N GLU A 87 -30.43 -38.67 37.92
CA GLU A 87 -31.19 -37.90 38.92
C GLU A 87 -30.27 -36.88 39.61
N VAL A 88 -30.86 -35.78 40.09
CA VAL A 88 -30.16 -34.63 40.67
C VAL A 88 -30.76 -34.32 42.04
N GLU A 89 -29.92 -34.20 43.07
CA GLU A 89 -30.32 -33.84 44.45
C GLU A 89 -30.01 -32.36 44.74
N PHE A 90 -30.96 -31.65 45.33
CA PHE A 90 -30.84 -30.23 45.69
C PHE A 90 -31.71 -29.84 46.90
N GLN A 91 -31.61 -28.58 47.35
CA GLN A 91 -32.54 -27.99 48.33
C GLN A 91 -33.23 -26.76 47.75
N ASP A 92 -34.55 -26.65 47.95
CA ASP A 92 -35.30 -25.45 47.55
C ASP A 92 -35.00 -24.25 48.47
N ILE A 93 -35.53 -23.07 48.13
CA ILE A 93 -35.44 -21.84 48.94
C ILE A 93 -36.04 -21.95 50.35
N MET A 94 -36.81 -23.01 50.64
CA MET A 94 -37.37 -23.33 51.95
C MET A 94 -36.51 -24.34 52.75
N GLY A 95 -35.42 -24.85 52.15
CA GLY A 95 -34.55 -25.87 52.73
C GLY A 95 -35.10 -27.29 52.65
N LEU A 96 -36.06 -27.56 51.76
CA LEU A 96 -36.62 -28.88 51.53
C LEU A 96 -35.71 -29.67 50.57
N PRO A 97 -35.16 -30.83 50.98
CA PRO A 97 -34.37 -31.67 50.08
C PRO A 97 -35.28 -32.33 49.05
N MET A 98 -34.91 -32.21 47.77
CA MET A 98 -35.64 -32.80 46.65
C MET A 98 -34.69 -33.53 45.70
N THR A 99 -35.21 -34.60 45.07
CA THR A 99 -34.54 -35.37 44.03
C THR A 99 -35.42 -35.34 42.78
N VAL A 100 -34.86 -34.97 41.64
CA VAL A 100 -35.57 -34.86 40.35
C VAL A 100 -34.80 -35.59 39.25
N LYS A 101 -35.47 -36.07 38.21
CA LYS A 101 -34.77 -36.73 37.10
C LYS A 101 -34.18 -35.70 36.15
N SER A 102 -33.08 -36.04 35.52
CA SER A 102 -32.48 -35.25 34.44
C SER A 102 -33.41 -35.14 33.22
N SER A 103 -34.29 -36.13 33.01
CA SER A 103 -35.40 -36.05 32.04
C SER A 103 -36.37 -34.92 32.35
N ASP A 104 -36.60 -34.64 33.63
CA ASP A 104 -37.60 -33.67 34.08
C ASP A 104 -37.02 -32.25 34.00
N ILE A 105 -35.72 -32.11 34.29
CA ILE A 105 -34.97 -30.86 34.04
C ILE A 105 -34.95 -30.55 32.53
N ALA A 106 -34.69 -31.56 31.68
CA ALA A 106 -34.74 -31.42 30.22
C ALA A 106 -36.15 -31.11 29.69
N GLU A 107 -37.20 -31.66 30.31
CA GLU A 107 -38.60 -31.34 30.02
C GLU A 107 -38.88 -29.85 30.32
N VAL A 108 -38.44 -29.34 31.49
CA VAL A 108 -38.60 -27.96 31.94
C VAL A 108 -37.94 -26.95 31.00
N VAL A 109 -36.70 -27.17 30.57
CA VAL A 109 -35.96 -26.19 29.74
C VAL A 109 -36.23 -26.30 28.24
N ARG A 110 -37.06 -27.26 27.80
CA ARG A 110 -37.22 -27.60 26.38
C ARG A 110 -37.65 -26.42 25.50
N GLU A 111 -38.57 -25.58 25.98
CA GLU A 111 -39.02 -24.40 25.22
C GLU A 111 -37.89 -23.37 25.03
N ASN A 112 -37.02 -23.20 26.03
CA ASN A 112 -35.80 -22.39 25.90
C ASN A 112 -34.79 -23.02 24.94
N VAL A 113 -34.54 -24.33 25.03
CA VAL A 113 -33.66 -25.05 24.09
C VAL A 113 -34.16 -24.90 22.65
N GLN A 114 -35.46 -25.04 22.42
CA GLN A 114 -36.08 -24.80 21.12
C GLN A 114 -35.93 -23.34 20.67
N SER A 115 -36.16 -22.36 21.55
CA SER A 115 -35.98 -20.93 21.27
C SER A 115 -34.54 -20.59 20.87
N ILE A 116 -33.55 -21.07 21.63
CA ILE A 116 -32.11 -20.81 21.37
C ILE A 116 -31.69 -21.50 20.07
N THR A 117 -31.95 -22.80 19.93
CA THR A 117 -31.53 -23.56 18.73
C THR A 117 -32.23 -23.09 17.46
N LYS A 118 -33.47 -22.61 17.54
CA LYS A 118 -34.16 -21.95 16.42
C LYS A 118 -33.45 -20.65 16.01
N GLN A 119 -33.17 -19.76 16.97
CA GLN A 119 -32.47 -18.50 16.68
C GLN A 119 -31.09 -18.77 16.07
N VAL A 120 -30.35 -19.75 16.61
CA VAL A 120 -29.06 -20.21 16.06
C VAL A 120 -29.21 -20.71 14.62
N ALA A 121 -30.22 -21.53 14.32
CA ALA A 121 -30.50 -22.01 12.97
C ALA A 121 -30.86 -20.87 11.99
N GLU A 122 -31.78 -19.98 12.39
CA GLU A 122 -32.17 -18.80 11.60
C GLU A 122 -30.94 -17.92 11.30
N LYS A 123 -30.05 -17.72 12.28
CA LYS A 123 -28.82 -16.92 12.11
C LYS A 123 -27.75 -17.61 11.25
N ILE A 124 -27.59 -18.93 11.36
CA ILE A 124 -26.70 -19.70 10.47
C ILE A 124 -27.17 -19.58 9.01
N ILE A 125 -28.48 -19.67 8.77
CA ILE A 125 -29.08 -19.57 7.44
C ILE A 125 -28.90 -18.16 6.86
N GLU A 126 -29.12 -17.11 7.66
CA GLU A 126 -28.86 -15.70 7.29
C GLU A 126 -27.39 -15.50 6.89
N LEU A 127 -26.46 -15.90 7.75
CA LEU A 127 -25.01 -15.71 7.57
C LEU A 127 -24.42 -16.48 6.37
N ASN A 128 -25.08 -17.56 5.93
CA ASN A 128 -24.63 -18.39 4.81
C ASN A 128 -25.36 -18.05 3.48
N GLY A 129 -26.06 -16.92 3.41
CA GLY A 129 -26.77 -16.46 2.22
C GLY A 129 -28.01 -17.28 1.91
N ASP A 130 -28.95 -17.28 2.87
CA ASP A 130 -30.26 -17.95 2.84
C ASP A 130 -30.18 -19.47 2.62
N LYS A 131 -29.14 -20.12 3.17
CA LYS A 131 -28.84 -21.55 2.96
C LYS A 131 -28.40 -22.24 4.24
N SER A 132 -28.85 -23.48 4.44
CA SER A 132 -28.35 -24.32 5.52
C SER A 132 -26.90 -24.78 5.28
N VAL A 133 -26.23 -25.17 6.36
CA VAL A 133 -24.87 -25.74 6.34
C VAL A 133 -24.92 -27.25 6.06
N SER A 134 -23.78 -27.84 5.70
CA SER A 134 -23.67 -29.29 5.48
C SER A 134 -23.52 -30.08 6.78
N ALA A 135 -22.97 -29.46 7.84
CA ALA A 135 -22.84 -30.00 9.19
C ALA A 135 -22.66 -28.86 10.22
N VAL A 136 -22.83 -29.16 11.51
CA VAL A 136 -22.57 -28.25 12.63
C VAL A 136 -21.74 -28.97 13.70
N PHE A 137 -20.70 -28.31 14.19
CA PHE A 137 -20.06 -28.66 15.46
C PHE A 137 -20.59 -27.74 16.56
N VAL A 138 -21.02 -28.30 17.68
CA VAL A 138 -21.42 -27.56 18.88
C VAL A 138 -20.29 -27.70 19.90
N VAL A 139 -19.90 -26.60 20.53
CA VAL A 139 -18.90 -26.54 21.62
C VAL A 139 -19.42 -25.67 22.77
N GLY A 140 -18.63 -25.47 23.81
CA GLY A 140 -19.06 -24.74 25.01
C GLY A 140 -19.90 -25.60 25.96
N GLY A 141 -20.50 -24.94 26.96
CA GLY A 141 -21.19 -25.59 28.08
C GLY A 141 -22.69 -25.74 27.88
N GLY A 142 -23.37 -24.70 27.39
CA GLY A 142 -24.83 -24.74 27.19
C GLY A 142 -25.26 -25.76 26.13
N GLY A 143 -24.36 -26.11 25.20
CA GLY A 143 -24.57 -27.14 24.18
C GLY A 143 -24.59 -28.58 24.71
N LYS A 144 -24.23 -28.81 25.98
CA LYS A 144 -24.35 -30.12 26.64
C LYS A 144 -25.80 -30.52 26.97
N ILE A 145 -26.75 -29.56 26.99
CA ILE A 145 -28.12 -29.83 27.46
C ILE A 145 -28.87 -30.79 26.52
N THR A 146 -29.58 -31.75 27.11
CA THR A 146 -30.32 -32.80 26.39
C THR A 146 -31.25 -32.23 25.32
N GLY A 147 -31.08 -32.66 24.08
CA GLY A 147 -31.90 -32.27 22.92
C GLY A 147 -31.41 -31.05 22.15
N PHE A 148 -30.36 -30.35 22.59
CA PHE A 148 -29.84 -29.15 21.90
C PHE A 148 -29.41 -29.46 20.45
N THR A 149 -28.60 -30.50 20.27
CA THR A 149 -28.12 -30.95 18.95
C THR A 149 -29.27 -31.37 18.03
N GLU A 150 -30.30 -32.01 18.58
CA GLU A 150 -31.44 -32.55 17.86
C GLU A 150 -32.40 -31.46 17.38
N CYS A 151 -32.70 -30.47 18.23
CA CYS A 151 -33.51 -29.32 17.84
C CYS A 151 -32.77 -28.44 16.82
N LEU A 152 -31.46 -28.24 16.99
CA LEU A 152 -30.65 -27.49 16.03
C LEU A 152 -30.58 -28.19 14.65
N ALA A 153 -30.47 -29.53 14.62
CA ALA A 153 -30.56 -30.30 13.38
C ALA A 153 -31.92 -30.16 12.69
N GLU A 154 -33.01 -30.18 13.46
CA GLU A 154 -34.38 -30.05 12.96
C GLU A 154 -34.62 -28.67 12.34
N TYR A 155 -34.27 -27.58 13.03
CA TYR A 155 -34.44 -26.22 12.49
C TYR A 155 -33.51 -25.91 11.29
N LEU A 156 -32.34 -26.53 11.21
CA LEU A 156 -31.45 -26.43 10.05
C LEU A 156 -31.84 -27.34 8.88
N GLY A 157 -32.80 -28.26 9.07
CA GLY A 157 -33.20 -29.23 8.04
C GLY A 157 -32.11 -30.23 7.66
N VAL A 158 -31.19 -30.54 8.58
CA VAL A 158 -30.07 -31.47 8.36
C VAL A 158 -30.28 -32.79 9.12
N ALA A 159 -29.61 -33.86 8.66
CA ALA A 159 -29.62 -35.14 9.37
C ALA A 159 -28.95 -35.00 10.75
N LYS A 160 -29.52 -35.62 11.80
CA LYS A 160 -29.09 -35.44 13.20
C LYS A 160 -27.63 -35.81 13.43
N GLU A 161 -27.14 -36.81 12.70
CA GLU A 161 -25.76 -37.28 12.72
C GLU A 161 -24.74 -36.23 12.23
N ARG A 162 -25.22 -35.12 11.66
CA ARG A 162 -24.40 -34.00 11.18
C ARG A 162 -24.40 -32.78 12.11
N VAL A 163 -25.16 -32.78 13.20
CA VAL A 163 -25.08 -31.77 14.26
C VAL A 163 -24.62 -32.48 15.52
N ALA A 164 -23.45 -32.14 16.03
CA ALA A 164 -22.87 -32.88 17.13
C ALA A 164 -22.00 -32.02 18.05
N LEU A 165 -22.10 -32.30 19.35
CA LEU A 165 -21.20 -31.81 20.38
C LEU A 165 -19.76 -32.29 20.09
N ARG A 166 -18.77 -31.44 20.39
CA ARG A 166 -17.34 -31.71 20.22
C ARG A 166 -16.54 -31.24 21.42
N GLY A 167 -15.56 -32.05 21.81
CA GLY A 167 -14.60 -31.73 22.86
C GLY A 167 -13.25 -32.39 22.56
N SER A 168 -13.00 -33.54 23.18
CA SER A 168 -11.76 -34.32 23.00
C SER A 168 -11.39 -34.59 21.53
N GLU A 169 -12.40 -34.70 20.66
CA GLU A 169 -12.26 -35.14 19.27
C GLU A 169 -11.70 -34.05 18.35
N VAL A 170 -11.76 -32.78 18.77
CA VAL A 170 -11.13 -31.64 18.06
C VAL A 170 -9.81 -31.22 18.71
N LEU A 171 -9.63 -31.49 20.00
CA LEU A 171 -8.42 -31.15 20.78
C LEU A 171 -7.21 -32.07 20.49
N ARG A 172 -7.19 -32.80 19.37
CA ARG A 172 -6.18 -33.85 19.05
C ARG A 172 -4.75 -33.33 18.90
N GLU A 173 -4.62 -32.08 18.51
CA GLU A 173 -3.32 -31.43 18.26
C GLU A 173 -2.77 -30.79 19.56
N VAL A 174 -3.51 -30.89 20.68
CA VAL A 174 -3.16 -30.40 22.02
C VAL A 174 -2.62 -31.55 22.89
N THR A 175 -1.42 -31.38 23.46
CA THR A 175 -0.83 -32.36 24.39
C THR A 175 -1.13 -31.99 25.84
N PHE A 176 -2.05 -32.72 26.49
CA PHE A 176 -2.41 -32.51 27.89
C PHE A 176 -1.37 -33.15 28.83
N LEU A 177 -0.63 -32.31 29.57
CA LEU A 177 0.40 -32.76 30.52
C LEU A 177 -0.18 -33.29 31.85
N ARG A 178 -1.41 -32.89 32.18
CA ARG A 178 -2.19 -33.42 33.32
C ARG A 178 -3.06 -34.58 32.83
N GLN A 179 -2.95 -35.72 33.50
CA GLN A 179 -3.76 -36.92 33.24
C GLN A 179 -5.03 -36.99 34.11
N ASP A 180 -5.16 -36.05 35.05
CA ASP A 180 -6.27 -35.86 35.98
C ASP A 180 -7.23 -34.72 35.55
N LEU A 181 -7.14 -34.30 34.29
CA LEU A 181 -8.02 -33.31 33.69
C LEU A 181 -9.01 -34.03 32.75
N GLU A 182 -10.29 -33.75 32.93
CA GLU A 182 -11.34 -34.15 31.98
C GLU A 182 -11.31 -33.25 30.74
N ILE A 183 -11.42 -33.84 29.56
CA ILE A 183 -11.19 -33.17 28.27
C ILE A 183 -12.50 -33.14 27.48
N ASP A 184 -13.22 -32.02 27.55
CA ASP A 184 -14.58 -31.87 27.01
C ASP A 184 -14.74 -30.62 26.12
N SER A 185 -16.00 -30.21 25.88
CA SER A 185 -16.36 -29.05 25.06
C SER A 185 -16.05 -27.70 25.71
N LEU A 186 -15.83 -27.63 27.03
CA LEU A 186 -15.53 -26.40 27.77
C LEU A 186 -14.09 -25.92 27.53
N LEU A 187 -13.17 -26.83 27.20
CA LEU A 187 -11.76 -26.51 26.99
C LEU A 187 -11.45 -25.90 25.62
N VAL A 188 -12.35 -26.03 24.63
CA VAL A 188 -12.11 -25.63 23.23
C VAL A 188 -11.76 -24.14 23.14
N THR A 189 -12.59 -23.26 23.68
CA THR A 189 -12.46 -21.81 23.53
C THR A 189 -11.34 -21.21 24.39
N PRO A 190 -11.14 -21.61 25.66
CA PRO A 190 -9.96 -21.19 26.44
C PRO A 190 -8.63 -21.59 25.79
N ILE A 191 -8.51 -22.82 25.26
CA ILE A 191 -7.31 -23.24 24.52
C ILE A 191 -7.22 -22.48 23.20
N GLY A 192 -8.34 -22.21 22.53
CA GLY A 192 -8.42 -21.39 21.32
C GLY A 192 -7.84 -19.99 21.50
N ILE A 193 -8.14 -19.33 22.63
CA ILE A 193 -7.58 -18.01 22.98
C ILE A 193 -6.06 -18.09 23.18
N CYS A 194 -5.57 -19.20 23.75
CA CYS A 194 -4.14 -19.44 23.94
C CYS A 194 -3.43 -19.73 22.62
N MET A 195 -3.98 -20.59 21.76
CA MET A 195 -3.44 -20.88 20.42
C MET A 195 -3.44 -19.62 19.56
N ASN A 196 -4.52 -18.83 19.59
CA ASN A 196 -4.62 -17.56 18.88
C ASN A 196 -3.46 -16.61 19.24
N TYR A 197 -3.01 -16.52 20.49
CA TYR A 197 -1.85 -15.69 20.87
C TYR A 197 -0.51 -16.16 20.26
N TYR A 198 -0.33 -17.47 20.08
CA TYR A 198 0.90 -18.03 19.51
C TYR A 198 0.87 -18.08 17.96
N GLU A 199 -0.30 -18.29 17.36
CA GLU A 199 -0.53 -18.35 15.91
C GLU A 199 -0.69 -16.95 15.31
N GLN A 200 -1.65 -16.16 15.82
CA GLN A 200 -1.74 -14.74 15.53
C GLN A 200 -0.70 -14.02 16.38
N ARG A 201 0.56 -14.10 15.94
CA ARG A 201 1.54 -13.07 16.28
C ARG A 201 0.87 -11.73 16.09
N ASN A 202 0.83 -10.94 17.17
CA ASN A 202 0.31 -9.59 17.12
C ASN A 202 1.30 -8.75 16.32
N ASN A 203 1.14 -8.76 14.99
CA ASN A 203 2.04 -8.23 13.97
C ASN A 203 2.04 -6.69 13.99
N PHE A 204 2.31 -6.10 15.15
CA PHE A 204 2.28 -4.67 15.40
C PHE A 204 3.53 -4.25 16.16
N VAL A 205 4.55 -3.86 15.40
CA VAL A 205 5.83 -3.39 15.94
C VAL A 205 5.72 -1.89 16.22
N PHE A 206 6.05 -1.50 17.45
CA PHE A 206 6.07 -0.11 17.89
C PHE A 206 7.52 0.39 17.94
N VAL A 207 7.84 1.40 17.14
CA VAL A 207 9.15 2.07 17.12
C VAL A 207 8.99 3.55 17.44
N SER A 208 10.09 4.23 17.79
CA SER A 208 10.16 5.68 17.86
C SER A 208 10.85 6.21 16.60
N VAL A 209 10.27 7.19 15.90
CA VAL A 209 10.90 7.88 14.77
C VAL A 209 11.00 9.37 15.09
N ASN A 210 12.23 9.90 15.15
CA ASN A 210 12.52 11.28 15.55
C ASN A 210 11.81 11.70 16.85
N GLY A 211 11.76 10.78 17.82
CA GLY A 211 11.16 10.99 19.15
C GLY A 211 9.65 10.71 19.26
N GLU A 212 8.95 10.43 18.16
CA GLU A 212 7.51 10.12 18.19
C GLU A 212 7.26 8.61 17.99
N ARG A 213 6.45 8.01 18.86
CA ARG A 213 6.14 6.57 18.81
C ARG A 213 5.07 6.26 17.75
N ILE A 214 5.42 5.43 16.77
CA ILE A 214 4.52 4.95 15.72
C ILE A 214 4.28 3.44 15.81
N LYS A 215 3.20 2.97 15.19
CA LYS A 215 2.74 1.56 15.20
C LYS A 215 2.72 1.00 13.78
N LEU A 216 3.67 0.15 13.44
CA LEU A 216 3.84 -0.47 12.11
C LEU A 216 3.17 -1.84 12.08
N TYR A 217 2.76 -2.33 10.89
CA TYR A 217 2.27 -3.70 10.73
C TYR A 217 3.36 -4.62 10.17
N ASP A 218 3.69 -5.68 10.91
CA ASP A 218 4.80 -6.57 10.56
C ASP A 218 4.37 -7.70 9.62
N LYS A 219 5.15 -7.91 8.56
CA LYS A 219 5.03 -9.03 7.60
C LYS A 219 6.26 -9.94 7.63
N GLY A 220 7.02 -9.89 8.72
CA GLY A 220 8.28 -10.60 8.94
C GLY A 220 9.52 -9.92 8.36
N ASN A 221 9.39 -8.72 7.79
CA ASN A 221 10.44 -8.02 7.03
C ASN A 221 10.36 -6.49 7.20
N LEU A 222 10.00 -5.96 8.38
CA LEU A 222 9.99 -4.52 8.62
C LEU A 222 11.39 -3.91 8.58
N THR A 223 11.52 -2.76 7.91
CA THR A 223 12.76 -1.99 7.78
C THR A 223 12.55 -0.51 8.09
N VAL A 224 13.64 0.27 8.17
CA VAL A 224 13.56 1.73 8.38
C VAL A 224 12.72 2.43 7.30
N ILE A 225 12.64 1.93 6.06
CA ILE A 225 11.80 2.54 5.01
C ILE A 225 10.31 2.53 5.38
N ASP A 226 9.83 1.46 6.01
CA ASP A 226 8.43 1.30 6.39
C ASP A 226 8.06 2.28 7.51
N ALA A 227 8.98 2.44 8.47
CA ALA A 227 8.88 3.44 9.52
C ALA A 227 8.90 4.88 8.97
N ALA A 228 9.80 5.17 8.03
CA ALA A 228 9.93 6.48 7.42
C ALA A 228 8.69 6.87 6.59
N LEU A 229 8.22 5.96 5.73
CA LEU A 229 7.03 6.16 4.88
C LEU A 229 5.78 6.37 5.74
N GLN A 230 5.56 5.54 6.77
CA GLN A 230 4.41 5.71 7.66
C GLN A 230 4.49 6.99 8.52
N LYS A 231 5.70 7.50 8.79
CA LYS A 231 5.92 8.80 9.44
C LYS A 231 5.71 10.01 8.50
N GLY A 232 5.48 9.78 7.20
CA GLY A 232 5.26 10.83 6.20
C GLY A 232 6.55 11.38 5.56
N PHE A 233 7.67 10.67 5.69
CA PHE A 233 8.84 10.94 4.85
C PHE A 233 8.58 10.42 3.44
N THR A 234 8.68 11.33 2.47
CA THR A 234 8.59 11.04 1.04
C THR A 234 9.99 10.72 0.49
N ASN A 235 10.08 10.01 -0.64
CA ASN A 235 11.37 9.50 -1.16
C ASN A 235 12.44 10.59 -1.35
N ASP A 236 12.05 11.82 -1.66
CA ASP A 236 12.91 13.02 -1.77
C ASP A 236 13.60 13.45 -0.46
N LYS A 237 13.08 13.03 0.69
CA LYS A 237 13.62 13.30 2.04
C LYS A 237 14.49 12.16 2.57
N VAL A 238 14.58 11.06 1.82
CA VAL A 238 15.35 9.85 2.16
C VAL A 238 16.48 9.63 1.17
N PHE A 239 16.24 9.88 -0.12
CA PHE A 239 17.20 9.76 -1.21
C PHE A 239 17.63 11.14 -1.73
N PRO A 240 18.94 11.39 -1.90
CA PRO A 240 19.45 12.70 -2.32
C PRO A 240 18.95 13.10 -3.70
N GLN A 241 18.40 14.30 -3.82
CA GLN A 241 18.02 14.86 -5.11
C GLN A 241 19.20 15.57 -5.77
N ARG A 242 19.31 15.48 -7.10
CA ARG A 242 20.15 16.42 -7.86
C ARG A 242 19.48 17.79 -7.91
N GLY A 243 20.30 18.83 -7.96
CA GLY A 243 19.83 20.16 -8.34
C GLY A 243 19.30 20.19 -9.77
N ASP A 244 18.47 21.19 -10.06
CA ASP A 244 17.81 21.32 -11.36
C ASP A 244 18.85 21.51 -12.48
N ALA A 245 18.58 20.90 -13.63
CA ALA A 245 19.44 21.00 -14.80
C ALA A 245 19.05 22.25 -15.61
N VAL A 246 20.05 23.06 -15.99
CA VAL A 246 19.84 24.20 -16.88
C VAL A 246 19.93 23.69 -18.32
N ALA A 247 18.81 23.72 -19.03
CA ALA A 247 18.72 23.45 -20.46
C ALA A 247 18.80 24.77 -21.23
N TYR A 248 19.63 24.84 -22.27
CA TYR A 248 19.92 26.06 -23.03
C TYR A 248 20.28 25.74 -24.47
N TYR A 249 20.21 26.71 -25.38
CA TYR A 249 20.48 26.54 -26.81
C TYR A 249 21.76 27.28 -27.20
N VAL A 250 22.69 26.62 -27.89
CA VAL A 250 23.90 27.25 -28.47
C VAL A 250 23.84 27.12 -29.98
N GLN A 251 23.80 28.25 -30.70
CA GLN A 251 23.60 28.27 -32.16
C GLN A 251 22.36 27.44 -32.59
N GLY A 252 21.28 27.51 -31.81
CA GLY A 252 20.05 26.72 -32.00
C GLY A 252 20.10 25.26 -31.51
N ASN A 253 21.26 24.73 -31.12
CA ASN A 253 21.40 23.35 -30.64
C ASN A 253 21.12 23.26 -29.14
N LEU A 254 20.15 22.43 -28.74
CA LEU A 254 19.83 22.20 -27.33
C LEU A 254 20.99 21.51 -26.59
N ARG A 255 21.30 22.02 -25.41
CA ARG A 255 22.29 21.54 -24.44
C ARG A 255 21.69 21.52 -23.04
N MET A 256 22.36 20.84 -22.12
CA MET A 256 21.93 20.72 -20.74
C MET A 256 23.14 20.61 -19.81
N GLN A 257 23.23 21.53 -18.85
CA GLN A 257 24.15 21.44 -17.72
C GLN A 257 23.43 20.76 -16.55
N ARG A 258 23.99 19.68 -16.00
CA ARG A 258 23.38 18.91 -14.91
C ARG A 258 23.72 19.53 -13.55
N GLY A 259 22.74 19.63 -12.65
CA GLY A 259 22.97 20.04 -11.26
C GLY A 259 23.81 19.04 -10.45
N GLU A 260 24.36 19.55 -9.35
CA GLU A 260 25.13 18.78 -8.36
C GLU A 260 24.23 17.74 -7.66
N PRO A 261 24.78 16.61 -7.18
CA PRO A 261 24.05 15.74 -6.26
C PRO A 261 23.87 16.41 -4.90
N GLY A 262 22.74 16.13 -4.23
CA GLY A 262 22.54 16.44 -2.82
C GLY A 262 23.17 15.42 -1.90
N GLU A 263 23.06 15.66 -0.59
CA GLU A 263 23.58 14.81 0.48
C GLU A 263 22.52 13.77 0.89
N SER A 264 22.95 12.54 1.15
CA SER A 264 22.07 11.45 1.59
C SER A 264 21.48 11.72 2.98
N ALA A 265 20.31 11.14 3.26
CA ALA A 265 19.76 11.13 4.60
C ALA A 265 20.69 10.38 5.57
N VAL A 266 20.91 10.92 6.77
CA VAL A 266 21.64 10.24 7.84
C VAL A 266 20.63 9.50 8.69
N ILE A 267 20.81 8.18 8.81
CA ILE A 267 19.91 7.29 9.52
C ILE A 267 20.66 6.67 10.69
N ARG A 268 20.06 6.68 11.87
CA ARG A 268 20.54 5.94 13.05
C ARG A 268 19.45 5.03 13.58
N VAL A 269 19.83 3.83 14.03
CA VAL A 269 18.96 2.92 14.77
C VAL A 269 19.64 2.63 16.11
N ASN A 270 18.96 2.93 17.21
CA ASN A 270 19.46 2.86 18.58
C ASN A 270 20.79 3.62 18.81
N GLY A 271 21.05 4.66 18.00
CA GLY A 271 22.25 5.50 18.00
C GLY A 271 23.36 5.06 17.02
N GLU A 272 23.36 3.81 16.57
CA GLU A 272 24.32 3.30 15.58
C GLU A 272 23.93 3.71 14.16
N GLU A 273 24.93 3.94 13.30
CA GLU A 273 24.72 4.35 11.89
C GLU A 273 24.10 3.20 11.09
N ALA A 274 22.99 3.49 10.40
CA ALA A 274 22.14 2.48 9.79
C ALA A 274 21.74 2.86 8.35
N SER A 275 21.08 1.94 7.66
CA SER A 275 20.61 2.12 6.29
C SER A 275 19.08 2.14 6.23
N ILE A 276 18.52 2.64 5.14
CA ILE A 276 17.07 2.64 4.90
C ILE A 276 16.48 1.21 4.82
N ALA A 277 17.32 0.21 4.52
CA ALA A 277 16.96 -1.21 4.45
C ALA A 277 17.34 -2.00 5.72
N THR A 278 17.82 -1.33 6.78
CA THR A 278 18.13 -1.99 8.05
C THR A 278 16.84 -2.52 8.69
N PRO A 279 16.78 -3.80 9.10
CA PRO A 279 15.60 -4.36 9.78
C PRO A 279 15.35 -3.70 11.14
N ILE A 280 14.08 -3.58 11.53
CA ILE A 280 13.67 -2.91 12.78
C ILE A 280 12.77 -3.80 13.66
N HIS A 281 12.88 -3.61 14.96
CA HIS A 281 12.32 -4.46 16.00
C HIS A 281 11.53 -3.66 17.05
N GLN A 282 10.90 -4.39 17.97
CA GLN A 282 10.02 -3.84 19.01
C GLN A 282 10.77 -2.89 19.96
N ASN A 283 10.32 -1.63 19.98
CA ASN A 283 10.87 -0.48 20.72
C ASN A 283 12.19 0.11 20.18
N ASP A 284 12.60 -0.18 18.94
CA ASP A 284 13.75 0.51 18.32
C ASP A 284 13.53 2.03 18.25
N VAL A 285 14.61 2.78 18.44
CA VAL A 285 14.66 4.24 18.30
C VAL A 285 15.38 4.58 17.00
N ILE A 286 14.65 5.22 16.09
CA ILE A 286 15.10 5.56 14.74
C ILE A 286 15.24 7.08 14.64
N GLU A 287 16.41 7.54 14.24
CA GLU A 287 16.68 8.95 13.96
C GLU A 287 16.96 9.10 12.45
N ILE A 288 16.28 10.04 11.81
CA ILE A 288 16.36 10.31 10.37
C ILE A 288 16.56 11.81 10.17
N GLU A 289 17.78 12.19 9.78
CA GLU A 289 18.09 13.51 9.23
C GLU A 289 17.86 13.45 7.72
N VAL A 290 17.06 14.38 7.18
CA VAL A 290 16.58 14.28 5.79
C VAL A 290 17.66 14.56 4.74
N SER A 291 17.57 13.90 3.59
CA SER A 291 18.43 14.16 2.44
C SER A 291 18.22 15.57 1.88
N THR A 292 19.28 16.15 1.29
CA THR A 292 19.23 17.48 0.68
C THR A 292 19.08 17.41 -0.85
N LYS A 293 18.70 18.54 -1.46
CA LYS A 293 18.77 18.75 -2.91
C LYS A 293 20.07 19.48 -3.25
N GLY A 294 20.85 18.94 -4.18
CA GLY A 294 22.09 19.57 -4.65
C GLY A 294 21.84 20.90 -5.37
N LYS A 295 22.91 21.67 -5.62
CA LYS A 295 22.79 22.96 -6.31
C LYS A 295 22.37 22.79 -7.78
N PRO A 296 21.57 23.71 -8.34
CA PRO A 296 21.30 23.77 -9.78
C PRO A 296 22.59 23.78 -10.61
N GLY A 297 22.51 23.30 -11.85
CA GLY A 297 23.65 23.31 -12.75
C GLY A 297 23.96 24.73 -13.22
N SER A 298 25.08 25.32 -12.82
CA SER A 298 25.60 26.57 -13.40
C SER A 298 26.64 26.28 -14.50
N ILE A 299 26.68 27.16 -15.49
CA ILE A 299 27.69 27.23 -16.55
C ILE A 299 27.76 28.69 -17.07
N GLU A 300 28.97 29.22 -17.20
CA GLU A 300 29.22 30.55 -17.78
C GLU A 300 29.46 30.48 -19.30
N ILE A 301 29.22 31.58 -20.02
CA ILE A 301 29.54 31.72 -21.46
C ILE A 301 31.00 31.33 -21.77
N GLN A 302 31.97 31.71 -20.93
CA GLN A 302 33.39 31.36 -21.12
C GLN A 302 33.70 29.86 -21.04
N ALA A 303 32.80 29.04 -20.50
CA ALA A 303 32.96 27.58 -20.43
C ALA A 303 32.38 26.83 -21.66
N LEU A 304 31.78 27.54 -22.62
CA LEU A 304 31.27 26.95 -23.86
C LEU A 304 32.43 26.62 -24.82
N PRO A 305 32.53 25.38 -25.36
CA PRO A 305 33.60 24.99 -26.29
C PRO A 305 33.68 25.84 -27.58
N GLU A 306 32.59 26.49 -27.98
CA GLU A 306 32.50 27.36 -29.14
C GLU A 306 32.92 28.81 -28.85
N TYR A 307 33.09 29.19 -27.57
CA TYR A 307 33.47 30.54 -27.20
C TYR A 307 34.96 30.79 -27.41
N LYS A 308 35.29 31.66 -28.36
CA LYS A 308 36.61 32.30 -28.44
C LYS A 308 36.61 33.54 -27.56
N SER A 309 37.66 33.78 -26.78
CA SER A 309 37.78 35.01 -25.99
C SER A 309 37.85 36.28 -26.85
N ALA A 310 38.41 36.20 -28.06
CA ALA A 310 38.57 37.32 -28.98
C ALA A 310 38.36 36.95 -30.45
N ILE A 311 38.02 37.97 -31.25
CA ILE A 311 37.98 37.98 -32.71
C ILE A 311 39.07 38.96 -33.19
N SER A 312 39.99 38.48 -34.03
CA SER A 312 41.03 39.31 -34.64
C SER A 312 40.58 39.87 -35.98
N PHE A 313 40.90 41.13 -36.28
CA PHE A 313 40.83 41.70 -37.64
C PHE A 313 41.96 42.72 -37.84
N TYR A 314 42.10 43.27 -39.04
CA TYR A 314 43.13 44.26 -39.39
C TYR A 314 42.48 45.60 -39.71
N VAL A 315 42.97 46.70 -39.14
CA VAL A 315 42.53 48.07 -39.47
C VAL A 315 43.74 48.88 -39.92
N ASN A 316 43.72 49.38 -41.15
CA ASN A 316 44.86 50.03 -41.82
C ASN A 316 46.18 49.25 -41.65
N GLY A 317 46.12 47.92 -41.76
CA GLY A 317 47.25 46.99 -41.61
C GLY A 317 47.65 46.65 -40.17
N THR A 318 47.08 47.29 -39.15
CA THR A 318 47.33 46.97 -37.73
C THR A 318 46.37 45.89 -37.26
N LYS A 319 46.87 44.83 -36.60
CA LYS A 319 46.01 43.79 -36.00
C LYS A 319 45.32 44.33 -34.75
N VAL A 320 44.01 44.17 -34.68
CA VAL A 320 43.14 44.55 -33.57
C VAL A 320 42.45 43.29 -33.05
N ASP A 321 42.44 43.10 -31.73
CA ASP A 321 41.86 41.96 -31.05
C ASP A 321 40.71 42.41 -30.15
N CYS A 322 39.49 42.12 -30.56
CA CYS A 322 38.26 42.53 -29.88
C CYS A 322 37.62 41.34 -29.14
N PRO A 323 36.97 41.53 -27.97
CA PRO A 323 36.29 40.44 -27.27
C PRO A 323 35.17 39.84 -28.13
N CYS A 324 34.97 38.52 -28.09
CA CYS A 324 33.86 37.93 -28.86
C CYS A 324 32.51 38.32 -28.23
N PHE A 325 31.66 38.99 -29.01
CA PHE A 325 30.29 39.30 -28.61
C PHE A 325 29.43 38.04 -28.60
N VAL A 326 28.67 37.87 -27.51
CA VAL A 326 27.68 36.81 -27.36
C VAL A 326 26.34 37.44 -27.03
N SER A 327 25.29 36.96 -27.69
CA SER A 327 23.91 37.36 -27.48
C SER A 327 23.20 36.27 -26.69
N ALA A 328 22.60 36.61 -25.55
CA ALA A 328 21.63 35.78 -24.85
C ALA A 328 20.22 36.36 -25.10
N ASN A 329 19.36 35.58 -25.75
CA ASN A 329 17.98 35.97 -26.08
C ASN A 329 17.85 37.30 -26.88
N GLY A 330 18.89 37.70 -27.61
CA GLY A 330 18.95 38.97 -28.36
C GLY A 330 19.63 40.13 -27.63
N GLN A 331 20.09 39.95 -26.39
CA GLN A 331 20.84 40.95 -25.62
C GLN A 331 22.32 40.57 -25.52
N LEU A 332 23.22 41.54 -25.72
CA LEU A 332 24.66 41.31 -25.58
C LEU A 332 25.04 41.06 -24.12
N VAL A 333 25.74 39.95 -23.86
CA VAL A 333 26.19 39.52 -22.53
C VAL A 333 27.71 39.35 -22.48
N SER A 334 28.26 39.36 -21.26
CA SER A 334 29.70 39.17 -21.03
C SER A 334 30.10 37.69 -20.96
N ALA A 335 31.40 37.41 -21.04
CA ALA A 335 31.97 36.07 -20.87
C ALA A 335 31.63 35.41 -19.51
N TYR A 336 31.39 36.22 -18.48
CA TYR A 336 31.04 35.79 -17.11
C TYR A 336 29.52 35.67 -16.86
N TYR A 337 28.70 35.69 -17.92
CA TYR A 337 27.26 35.52 -17.79
C TYR A 337 26.94 34.05 -17.49
N GLU A 338 26.34 33.78 -16.32
CA GLU A 338 25.75 32.47 -16.00
C GLU A 338 24.52 32.24 -16.89
N ILE A 339 24.56 31.18 -17.71
CA ILE A 339 23.49 30.84 -18.64
C ILE A 339 22.25 30.39 -17.84
N GLN A 340 21.10 30.95 -18.18
CA GLN A 340 19.82 30.66 -17.55
C GLN A 340 19.04 29.58 -18.32
N ASN A 341 17.99 29.04 -17.71
CA ASN A 341 17.19 28.00 -18.35
C ASN A 341 16.36 28.56 -19.53
N GLU A 342 16.33 27.80 -20.63
CA GLU A 342 15.79 28.12 -21.95
C GLU A 342 16.55 29.18 -22.77
N ASP A 343 17.68 29.69 -22.28
CA ASP A 343 18.48 30.73 -22.96
C ASP A 343 18.88 30.35 -24.38
N LYS A 344 18.77 31.32 -25.29
CA LYS A 344 19.24 31.23 -26.68
C LYS A 344 20.54 32.00 -26.83
N ILE A 345 21.64 31.25 -26.79
CA ILE A 345 23.00 31.76 -26.90
C ILE A 345 23.46 31.75 -28.37
N GLU A 346 23.61 32.94 -28.93
CA GLU A 346 24.18 33.20 -30.25
C GLU A 346 25.56 33.85 -30.08
N ILE A 347 26.62 33.09 -30.34
CA ILE A 347 27.99 33.62 -30.41
C ILE A 347 28.14 34.30 -31.77
N LEU A 348 28.46 35.59 -31.79
CA LEU A 348 28.50 36.39 -33.02
C LEU A 348 29.93 36.37 -33.60
N PRO A 349 30.18 35.71 -34.76
CA PRO A 349 31.53 35.59 -35.33
C PRO A 349 31.97 36.85 -36.11
N TYR A 350 31.38 38.00 -35.79
CA TYR A 350 31.59 39.28 -36.48
C TYR A 350 31.32 40.47 -35.55
N TYR A 351 31.94 41.60 -35.88
CA TYR A 351 31.53 42.94 -35.45
C TYR A 351 30.78 43.64 -36.60
N THR A 352 29.94 44.64 -36.33
CA THR A 352 29.60 45.64 -37.37
C THR A 352 30.75 46.62 -37.54
N LEU A 353 30.87 47.26 -38.71
CA LEU A 353 31.89 48.29 -38.94
C LEU A 353 31.78 49.43 -37.90
N GLU A 354 30.56 49.82 -37.54
CA GLU A 354 30.25 50.76 -36.44
C GLU A 354 30.91 50.32 -35.12
N GLN A 355 30.68 49.07 -34.70
CA GLN A 355 31.28 48.51 -33.49
C GLN A 355 32.81 48.41 -33.55
N VAL A 356 33.41 48.24 -34.74
CA VAL A 356 34.87 48.27 -34.91
C VAL A 356 35.42 49.68 -34.70
N LEU A 357 34.82 50.68 -35.35
CA LEU A 357 35.24 52.08 -35.26
C LEU A 357 35.06 52.64 -33.84
N ASP A 358 33.95 52.30 -33.18
CA ASP A 358 33.69 52.72 -31.80
C ASP A 358 34.56 51.99 -30.76
N PHE A 359 34.88 50.70 -30.96
CA PHE A 359 35.84 50.00 -30.09
C PHE A 359 37.26 50.58 -30.16
N MET A 360 37.62 51.14 -31.32
CA MET A 360 38.89 51.84 -31.54
C MET A 360 38.84 53.34 -31.23
N ASP A 361 37.67 53.87 -30.89
CA ASP A 361 37.33 55.30 -30.69
C ASP A 361 37.74 56.25 -31.85
N ILE A 362 37.70 55.76 -33.08
CA ILE A 362 38.07 56.50 -34.29
C ILE A 362 36.84 56.99 -35.07
N ALA A 363 36.95 58.18 -35.67
CA ALA A 363 36.05 58.58 -36.75
C ALA A 363 36.66 58.13 -38.10
N ALA A 364 35.79 57.75 -39.04
CA ALA A 364 36.19 57.41 -40.40
C ALA A 364 35.61 58.43 -41.37
N GLU A 365 36.47 59.09 -42.15
CA GLU A 365 36.08 60.04 -43.18
C GLU A 365 36.17 59.40 -44.58
N GLY A 366 35.22 59.77 -45.45
CA GLY A 366 35.16 59.28 -46.83
C GLY A 366 34.62 57.86 -46.98
N GLU A 367 35.16 57.11 -47.94
CA GLU A 367 34.75 55.74 -48.26
C GLU A 367 35.57 54.73 -47.44
N VAL A 368 34.89 53.94 -46.60
CA VAL A 368 35.50 52.85 -45.85
C VAL A 368 35.39 51.56 -46.64
N LEU A 369 36.50 50.82 -46.76
CA LEU A 369 36.54 49.53 -47.43
C LEU A 369 36.64 48.41 -46.39
N VAL A 370 35.82 47.37 -46.52
CA VAL A 370 35.96 46.10 -45.79
C VAL A 370 36.32 45.02 -46.81
N ASN A 371 37.47 44.37 -46.63
CA ASN A 371 38.11 43.49 -47.63
C ASN A 371 38.17 44.12 -49.02
N HIS A 372 38.57 45.40 -49.09
CA HIS A 372 38.67 46.20 -50.31
C HIS A 372 37.34 46.45 -51.07
N VAL A 373 36.18 46.25 -50.42
CA VAL A 373 34.85 46.56 -50.95
C VAL A 373 34.21 47.69 -50.14
N PRO A 374 33.60 48.72 -50.76
CA PRO A 374 32.90 49.79 -50.05
C PRO A 374 31.85 49.27 -49.07
N ALA A 375 31.94 49.74 -47.83
CA ALA A 375 31.17 49.26 -46.69
C ALA A 375 30.34 50.39 -46.05
N ASN A 376 29.25 50.00 -45.41
CA ASN A 376 28.47 50.88 -44.52
C ASN A 376 28.64 50.45 -43.06
N LEU A 377 28.21 51.29 -42.12
CA LEU A 377 28.33 51.05 -40.67
C LEU A 377 27.77 49.70 -40.20
N GLN A 378 26.76 49.14 -40.87
CA GLN A 378 26.15 47.85 -40.54
C GLN A 378 26.79 46.64 -41.27
N THR A 379 27.89 46.87 -42.00
CA THR A 379 28.64 45.80 -42.70
C THR A 379 29.36 44.93 -41.69
N LYS A 380 29.28 43.61 -41.86
CA LYS A 380 29.84 42.63 -40.92
C LYS A 380 31.33 42.38 -41.19
N VAL A 381 32.16 42.69 -40.20
CA VAL A 381 33.61 42.45 -40.17
C VAL A 381 33.85 41.14 -39.43
N TYR A 382 34.29 40.10 -40.14
CA TYR A 382 34.55 38.77 -39.59
C TYR A 382 36.03 38.59 -39.23
N GLU A 383 36.36 37.48 -38.57
CA GLU A 383 37.73 37.11 -38.19
C GLU A 383 38.70 37.14 -39.39
N ASN A 384 39.81 37.85 -39.25
CA ASN A 384 40.84 38.14 -40.26
C ASN A 384 40.42 39.06 -41.43
N PHE A 385 39.29 39.76 -41.36
CA PHE A 385 38.95 40.79 -42.35
C PHE A 385 39.87 42.02 -42.21
N THR A 386 40.03 42.77 -43.30
CA THR A 386 40.73 44.06 -43.33
C THR A 386 39.72 45.20 -43.45
N VAL A 387 39.92 46.26 -42.66
CA VAL A 387 39.20 47.54 -42.76
C VAL A 387 40.21 48.62 -43.17
N ASP A 388 40.03 49.19 -44.36
CA ASP A 388 40.84 50.31 -44.86
C ASP A 388 40.00 51.60 -44.77
N CYS A 389 40.45 52.60 -44.02
CA CYS A 389 39.73 53.86 -43.78
C CYS A 389 40.65 55.07 -43.58
N GLN A 390 40.17 56.27 -43.88
CA GLN A 390 40.86 57.51 -43.48
C GLN A 390 40.42 57.85 -42.05
N ILE A 391 41.36 57.78 -41.10
CA ILE A 391 41.11 57.98 -39.67
C ILE A 391 41.24 59.46 -39.31
N THR A 392 40.26 59.97 -38.58
CA THR A 392 40.41 61.16 -37.73
C THR A 392 40.10 60.79 -36.28
N ASP A 393 40.93 61.29 -35.35
CA ASP A 393 40.70 61.11 -33.92
C ASP A 393 39.46 61.91 -33.51
N LYS A 394 38.56 61.32 -32.71
CA LYS A 394 37.28 61.96 -32.31
C LYS A 394 37.44 63.21 -31.41
N PHE A 395 38.66 63.61 -31.06
CA PHE A 395 38.96 64.72 -30.15
C PHE A 395 39.95 65.74 -30.71
N HIS A 396 39.47 66.65 -31.56
CA HIS A 396 40.24 67.85 -31.91
C HIS A 396 39.39 69.13 -32.12
N GLU A 397 38.59 69.51 -31.11
CA GLU A 397 38.13 70.90 -31.01
C GLU A 397 37.95 71.38 -29.55
N THR A 398 39.02 71.96 -28.98
CA THR A 398 38.94 72.89 -27.85
C THR A 398 40.18 73.79 -27.88
N GLU A 399 40.02 75.06 -28.25
CA GLU A 399 41.16 75.99 -28.41
C GLU A 399 41.81 76.35 -27.07
N ALA A 400 43.14 76.46 -27.07
CA ALA A 400 43.93 76.88 -25.90
C ALA A 400 44.59 78.24 -26.14
N VAL A 401 44.26 79.22 -25.29
CA VAL A 401 44.86 80.57 -25.27
C VAL A 401 44.85 81.12 -23.83
N PRO A 402 45.80 81.98 -23.42
CA PRO A 402 47.15 81.54 -23.06
C PRO A 402 47.54 81.89 -21.61
N GLN A 403 48.74 81.50 -21.17
CA GLN A 403 49.28 81.83 -19.83
C GLN A 403 49.80 83.27 -19.74
N GLU A 404 49.61 83.93 -18.59
CA GLU A 404 50.53 84.97 -18.11
C GLU A 404 50.96 84.76 -16.63
N SER A 405 52.28 84.77 -16.44
CA SER A 405 53.11 85.12 -15.27
C SER A 405 52.63 84.97 -13.80
N MET A 406 53.50 84.32 -13.02
CA MET A 406 54.07 84.79 -11.74
C MET A 406 53.16 85.15 -10.54
N GLY A 407 53.51 84.59 -9.37
CA GLY A 407 53.51 85.39 -8.13
C GLY A 407 53.10 84.67 -6.85
N SER A 408 54.07 84.53 -5.93
CA SER A 408 53.94 84.47 -4.45
C SER A 408 52.65 83.97 -3.78
N SER A 409 52.85 83.07 -2.83
CA SER A 409 52.04 82.91 -1.61
C SER A 409 51.45 84.20 -1.04
N ASP A 410 50.23 84.14 -0.50
CA ASP A 410 50.11 84.34 0.95
C ASP A 410 48.83 83.75 1.58
N THR A 411 48.78 83.87 2.91
CA THR A 411 47.84 83.30 3.89
C THR A 411 46.33 83.37 3.63
N ALA A 412 45.66 82.33 4.14
CA ALA A 412 44.22 82.16 4.37
C ALA A 412 43.42 83.35 4.94
N ALA A 413 42.09 83.35 4.68
CA ALA A 413 41.05 83.20 5.74
C ALA A 413 39.60 83.20 5.19
N ILE A 414 38.76 82.25 5.67
CA ILE A 414 37.29 82.39 5.91
C ILE A 414 36.40 82.52 4.63
N ASP A 415 35.23 81.87 4.45
CA ASP A 415 34.36 81.06 5.33
C ASP A 415 33.68 79.90 4.55
N ARG A 416 32.87 79.11 5.28
CA ARG A 416 31.96 78.00 4.91
C ARG A 416 32.59 76.61 4.96
N SER A 417 32.32 75.95 6.07
CA SER A 417 32.79 74.62 6.47
C SER A 417 31.63 73.74 6.94
N HIS A 418 31.94 72.47 7.23
CA HIS A 418 31.10 71.43 7.86
C HIS A 418 30.15 70.61 6.97
N GLU A 419 30.74 69.51 6.50
CA GLU A 419 30.21 68.14 6.44
C GLU A 419 29.82 67.63 7.88
N PRO A 420 29.54 66.33 8.14
CA PRO A 420 28.92 65.24 7.37
C PRO A 420 27.76 64.57 8.19
N MET A 421 27.47 63.27 7.97
CA MET A 421 26.70 62.36 8.87
C MET A 421 27.42 62.17 10.24
N PRO A 422 26.87 61.53 11.32
CA PRO A 422 25.83 60.47 11.38
C PRO A 422 24.95 60.42 12.68
N VAL A 423 24.61 59.20 13.15
CA VAL A 423 24.04 58.74 14.46
C VAL A 423 22.53 58.92 14.76
N SER A 424 22.12 58.55 15.99
CA SER A 424 20.92 57.74 16.29
C SER A 424 20.05 58.22 17.49
N ASP A 425 19.01 57.43 17.77
CA ASP A 425 18.35 57.19 19.08
C ASP A 425 17.12 58.00 19.56
N THR A 426 16.03 57.24 19.71
CA THR A 426 15.08 57.17 20.84
C THR A 426 13.93 58.20 21.05
N THR A 427 12.73 57.61 21.20
CA THR A 427 11.61 57.95 22.11
C THR A 427 10.90 59.32 22.04
N GLY A 428 9.63 59.31 21.60
CA GLY A 428 8.52 59.10 22.56
C GLY A 428 7.39 60.15 22.64
N ILE A 429 6.13 59.66 22.57
CA ILE A 429 4.89 60.25 23.16
C ILE A 429 4.38 61.52 22.41
N ASP A 430 3.08 61.78 22.14
CA ASP A 430 1.80 61.31 22.72
C ASP A 430 0.63 61.27 21.68
N SER A 431 -0.49 60.65 22.06
CA SER A 431 -1.90 61.00 21.70
C SER A 431 -2.39 61.06 20.22
N SER A 432 -3.62 60.68 19.85
CA SER A 432 -4.71 59.95 20.54
C SER A 432 -5.90 59.64 19.61
N GLN A 433 -6.49 58.44 19.73
CA GLN A 433 -7.94 58.12 19.52
C GLN A 433 -8.51 58.27 18.08
N GLU A 434 -9.62 57.60 17.69
CA GLU A 434 -10.73 56.97 18.45
C GLU A 434 -10.93 55.45 18.23
N SER A 435 -11.80 54.85 19.07
CA SER A 435 -12.27 53.45 19.09
C SER A 435 -13.75 53.33 18.66
N MET A 436 -14.32 52.13 18.41
CA MET A 436 -15.17 51.28 19.31
C MET A 436 -15.74 50.08 18.48
N SER A 437 -16.18 48.88 18.91
CA SER A 437 -16.58 48.21 20.19
C SER A 437 -18.06 48.36 20.61
N VAL A 438 -18.88 47.33 20.87
CA VAL A 438 -18.71 45.84 20.86
C VAL A 438 -20.09 45.11 20.89
N SER A 439 -20.17 43.83 20.47
CA SER A 439 -21.02 42.71 20.98
C SER A 439 -21.12 41.57 19.92
N ASP A 440 -21.21 40.25 20.15
CA ASP A 440 -21.25 39.32 21.32
C ASP A 440 -22.60 38.58 21.60
N THR A 441 -22.51 37.39 22.24
CA THR A 441 -23.54 36.49 22.83
C THR A 441 -24.40 35.54 21.95
N THR A 442 -24.30 34.21 22.23
CA THR A 442 -25.39 33.17 22.29
C THR A 442 -26.20 32.79 21.02
N GLU A 443 -26.82 31.60 20.82
CA GLU A 443 -26.90 30.30 21.55
C GLU A 443 -27.45 29.15 20.63
N VAL A 444 -27.26 27.87 21.03
CA VAL A 444 -28.12 26.68 20.74
C VAL A 444 -28.21 26.13 19.28
N ALA A 445 -28.65 24.86 19.13
CA ALA A 445 -28.73 24.04 17.89
C ALA A 445 -30.16 23.41 17.73
N PRO A 446 -30.38 22.24 17.10
CA PRO A 446 -30.10 21.76 15.73
C PRO A 446 -31.38 21.40 14.91
N SER A 447 -31.29 21.18 13.58
CA SER A 447 -32.34 20.55 12.71
C SER A 447 -31.85 20.44 11.24
N GLN A 448 -32.41 19.64 10.31
CA GLN A 448 -33.07 18.31 10.35
C GLN A 448 -33.13 17.71 8.91
N GLU A 449 -33.75 16.53 8.70
CA GLU A 449 -34.03 15.94 7.37
C GLU A 449 -34.93 16.84 6.48
N PRO A 450 -35.06 16.49 5.18
CA PRO A 450 -36.41 16.09 4.75
C PRO A 450 -36.47 14.76 3.96
N ARG A 451 -37.62 14.09 4.05
CA ARG A 451 -37.95 12.82 3.38
C ARG A 451 -38.77 13.01 2.09
N ASN A 452 -38.77 11.95 1.28
CA ASN A 452 -39.74 11.53 0.25
C ASN A 452 -40.98 12.41 -0.06
N VAL A 453 -41.25 12.54 -1.36
CA VAL A 453 -42.63 12.48 -1.92
C VAL A 453 -42.62 11.58 -3.16
N SER A 454 -43.70 10.83 -3.42
CA SER A 454 -43.80 9.81 -4.49
C SER A 454 -45.16 9.81 -5.21
N ALA A 455 -45.17 9.87 -6.55
CA ALA A 455 -46.28 9.59 -7.49
C ALA A 455 -45.68 9.58 -8.93
N THR A 456 -45.86 8.62 -9.86
CA THR A 456 -47.09 8.10 -10.54
C THR A 456 -47.84 9.19 -11.34
N THR A 457 -48.21 9.04 -12.62
CA THR A 457 -48.27 7.85 -13.52
C THR A 457 -48.40 8.26 -15.00
N ASP A 458 -48.08 7.34 -15.94
CA ASP A 458 -48.66 7.19 -17.32
C ASP A 458 -48.51 8.33 -18.36
N THR A 459 -48.56 8.12 -19.70
CA THR A 459 -48.63 6.93 -20.60
C THR A 459 -48.08 7.32 -21.99
N ASP A 460 -47.72 6.37 -22.87
CA ASP A 460 -48.53 5.97 -24.06
C ASP A 460 -47.74 5.17 -25.13
N ARG A 461 -48.44 4.25 -25.84
CA ARG A 461 -48.19 3.55 -27.15
C ARG A 461 -46.74 3.46 -27.71
N SER A 462 -46.26 2.34 -28.28
CA SER A 462 -46.85 1.02 -28.67
C SER A 462 -45.70 0.09 -29.16
N HIS A 463 -45.83 -1.14 -29.72
CA HIS A 463 -46.99 -1.91 -30.23
C HIS A 463 -46.76 -3.44 -30.15
N GLU A 464 -47.24 -4.22 -31.14
CA GLU A 464 -47.33 -5.69 -31.22
C GLU A 464 -47.32 -6.14 -32.72
N PRO A 465 -47.34 -7.43 -33.15
CA PRO A 465 -47.89 -8.62 -32.46
C PRO A 465 -47.10 -9.96 -32.52
N MET A 466 -47.66 -10.99 -31.86
CA MET A 466 -47.23 -12.40 -31.78
C MET A 466 -47.61 -13.25 -33.03
N SER A 467 -47.21 -14.53 -33.19
CA SER A 467 -47.91 -15.75 -32.65
C SER A 467 -47.59 -16.97 -33.57
N VAL A 468 -47.86 -18.28 -33.32
CA VAL A 468 -48.42 -19.10 -32.20
C VAL A 468 -47.90 -20.56 -32.30
N GLY A 469 -47.78 -21.28 -31.16
CA GLY A 469 -48.02 -22.73 -31.03
C GLY A 469 -46.95 -23.75 -31.51
N ASP A 470 -47.04 -25.06 -31.18
CA ASP A 470 -47.86 -25.73 -30.15
C ASP A 470 -47.38 -27.17 -29.78
N MET A 471 -47.71 -27.65 -28.58
CA MET A 471 -47.87 -29.04 -28.04
C MET A 471 -46.93 -30.26 -28.37
N THR A 472 -46.64 -31.05 -27.30
CA THR A 472 -46.35 -32.53 -27.24
C THR A 472 -45.03 -33.07 -27.86
N ASP A 473 -44.46 -34.24 -27.51
CA ASP A 473 -44.91 -35.39 -26.66
C ASP A 473 -43.74 -36.11 -25.90
N GLU A 474 -44.01 -37.25 -25.26
CA GLU A 474 -43.13 -37.99 -24.32
C GLU A 474 -41.92 -38.82 -24.90
N SER A 475 -40.96 -39.11 -23.98
CA SER A 475 -40.32 -40.43 -23.73
C SER A 475 -38.95 -40.86 -24.35
N GLN A 476 -38.05 -41.20 -23.42
CA GLN A 476 -37.13 -42.37 -23.36
C GLN A 476 -36.03 -42.66 -24.42
N SER A 477 -34.78 -42.62 -23.91
CA SER A 477 -33.80 -43.74 -23.85
C SER A 477 -32.55 -43.80 -24.75
N SER A 478 -31.55 -44.48 -24.17
CA SER A 478 -30.35 -45.10 -24.76
C SER A 478 -29.14 -44.22 -25.15
N GLU A 479 -27.97 -44.81 -24.97
CA GLU A 479 -26.64 -44.22 -25.11
C GLU A 479 -26.15 -44.28 -26.56
N THR A 480 -25.34 -43.31 -27.00
CA THR A 480 -24.11 -43.63 -27.73
C THR A 480 -23.07 -42.51 -27.65
N VAL A 481 -21.80 -42.90 -27.76
CA VAL A 481 -20.65 -41.98 -27.81
C VAL A 481 -20.65 -41.18 -29.11
N ASN A 482 -20.34 -39.88 -29.03
CA ASN A 482 -19.88 -39.09 -30.16
C ASN A 482 -18.65 -38.27 -29.77
N THR A 483 -17.48 -38.71 -30.22
CA THR A 483 -16.26 -37.91 -30.29
C THR A 483 -16.29 -37.06 -31.55
N GLU A 484 -16.17 -35.73 -31.43
CA GLU A 484 -15.62 -34.89 -32.49
C GLU A 484 -14.44 -34.08 -31.96
N ASN A 485 -13.54 -33.71 -32.87
CA ASN A 485 -12.18 -33.26 -32.53
C ASN A 485 -12.13 -31.74 -32.31
N ILE A 486 -11.23 -31.33 -31.42
CA ILE A 486 -10.29 -30.25 -31.76
C ILE A 486 -8.89 -30.87 -31.77
N LYS A 487 -8.10 -30.52 -32.78
CA LYS A 487 -6.70 -30.89 -32.93
C LYS A 487 -5.84 -29.63 -32.92
N ASP A 488 -4.53 -29.88 -32.83
CA ASP A 488 -3.43 -28.92 -32.95
C ASP A 488 -3.26 -28.01 -31.70
N GLU A 489 -2.05 -27.69 -31.25
CA GLU A 489 -0.71 -27.94 -31.82
C GLU A 489 0.19 -28.77 -30.87
N GLN A 490 0.94 -29.75 -31.42
CA GLN A 490 2.14 -30.26 -30.74
C GLN A 490 3.34 -29.42 -31.16
N GLN A 491 3.81 -28.51 -30.29
CA GLN A 491 5.13 -27.91 -30.48
C GLN A 491 6.22 -28.87 -29.98
N SER A 492 7.01 -29.41 -30.92
CA SER A 492 8.23 -30.13 -30.59
C SER A 492 9.30 -29.14 -30.12
N GLN A 493 9.34 -28.87 -28.81
CA GLN A 493 10.41 -28.08 -28.20
C GLN A 493 11.76 -28.79 -28.35
N SER A 494 12.80 -28.03 -28.69
CA SER A 494 14.16 -28.56 -28.90
C SER A 494 14.88 -28.68 -27.57
N PHE A 495 15.00 -29.91 -27.06
CA PHE A 495 15.68 -30.23 -25.80
C PHE A 495 17.16 -29.82 -25.80
N ASP A 496 17.55 -28.94 -24.88
CA ASP A 496 18.93 -28.51 -24.61
C ASP A 496 19.43 -29.17 -23.30
N PRO A 497 20.23 -30.26 -23.40
CA PRO A 497 20.64 -31.05 -22.24
C PRO A 497 21.61 -30.34 -21.28
N GLU A 498 22.01 -29.08 -21.52
CA GLU A 498 22.75 -28.26 -20.56
C GLU A 498 21.87 -27.23 -19.83
N LYS A 499 20.55 -27.17 -20.08
CA LYS A 499 19.63 -26.17 -19.48
C LYS A 499 18.25 -26.69 -19.09
N ASP A 500 17.80 -27.79 -19.68
CA ASP A 500 16.41 -28.23 -19.58
C ASP A 500 16.21 -29.28 -18.49
N PHE A 501 15.38 -28.96 -17.50
CA PHE A 501 15.09 -29.84 -16.37
C PHE A 501 14.12 -30.95 -16.84
N ALA A 502 14.69 -32.06 -17.30
CA ALA A 502 13.95 -33.17 -17.91
C ALA A 502 13.21 -34.02 -16.86
N ILE A 503 11.93 -34.33 -17.11
CA ILE A 503 11.13 -35.27 -16.32
C ILE A 503 10.30 -36.17 -17.24
N THR A 504 9.67 -37.21 -16.71
CA THR A 504 8.69 -38.04 -17.44
C THR A 504 7.35 -38.02 -16.71
N VAL A 505 6.25 -37.71 -17.40
CA VAL A 505 4.89 -37.62 -16.81
C VAL A 505 4.00 -38.67 -17.46
N ASN A 506 3.49 -39.61 -16.66
CA ASN A 506 2.67 -40.77 -17.10
C ASN A 506 3.30 -41.66 -18.19
N GLY A 507 4.60 -41.48 -18.49
CA GLY A 507 5.33 -42.19 -19.54
C GLY A 507 5.78 -41.31 -20.71
N GLU A 508 5.26 -40.08 -20.83
CA GLU A 508 5.67 -39.12 -21.85
C GLU A 508 6.76 -38.17 -21.33
N PRO A 509 7.79 -37.84 -22.12
CA PRO A 509 8.90 -36.98 -21.69
C PRO A 509 8.55 -35.49 -21.77
N TYR A 510 8.97 -34.71 -20.77
CA TYR A 510 8.78 -33.26 -20.70
C TYR A 510 10.04 -32.54 -20.22
N ALA A 511 10.16 -31.26 -20.56
CA ALA A 511 11.17 -30.35 -20.05
C ALA A 511 10.50 -29.21 -19.26
N LEU A 512 11.12 -28.83 -18.13
CA LEU A 512 10.75 -27.67 -17.34
C LEU A 512 11.84 -26.58 -17.47
N HIS A 513 11.43 -25.33 -17.67
CA HIS A 513 12.35 -24.20 -17.88
C HIS A 513 11.99 -22.99 -16.99
N GLY A 514 12.99 -22.20 -16.60
CA GLY A 514 12.79 -20.89 -15.96
C GLY A 514 12.78 -20.84 -14.42
N LYS A 515 12.84 -21.97 -13.70
CA LYS A 515 13.04 -22.03 -12.23
C LYS A 515 14.36 -22.75 -11.91
N ALA A 516 15.00 -22.38 -10.79
CA ALA A 516 16.26 -22.99 -10.32
C ALA A 516 16.04 -24.33 -9.56
N HIS A 517 14.84 -24.53 -9.04
CA HIS A 517 14.35 -25.75 -8.41
C HIS A 517 12.89 -25.92 -8.82
N TYR A 518 12.44 -27.18 -8.92
CA TYR A 518 11.04 -27.51 -9.23
C TYR A 518 10.42 -28.35 -8.13
N ILE A 519 9.12 -28.17 -7.93
CA ILE A 519 8.25 -28.99 -7.09
C ILE A 519 7.13 -29.59 -7.93
N LEU A 520 6.51 -30.66 -7.46
CA LEU A 520 5.55 -31.44 -8.25
C LEU A 520 4.34 -30.64 -8.79
N VAL A 521 3.93 -29.55 -8.13
CA VAL A 521 2.87 -28.65 -8.65
C VAL A 521 3.25 -27.94 -9.96
N ASP A 522 4.55 -27.71 -10.20
CA ASP A 522 5.05 -27.06 -11.41
C ASP A 522 4.80 -27.90 -12.68
N VAL A 523 4.54 -29.20 -12.51
CA VAL A 523 4.18 -30.12 -13.61
C VAL A 523 2.78 -29.80 -14.17
N LEU A 524 1.91 -29.15 -13.39
CA LEU A 524 0.56 -28.77 -13.85
C LEU A 524 0.59 -27.67 -14.92
N ASP A 525 1.65 -26.85 -14.96
CA ASP A 525 1.85 -25.80 -15.98
C ASP A 525 2.05 -26.40 -17.39
N ILE A 526 2.59 -27.62 -17.47
CA ILE A 526 2.93 -28.34 -18.73
C ILE A 526 2.06 -29.58 -18.99
N TYR A 527 1.44 -30.15 -17.95
CA TYR A 527 0.56 -31.31 -18.02
C TYR A 527 -0.78 -31.01 -17.33
N PRO A 528 -1.66 -30.20 -17.96
CA PRO A 528 -2.88 -29.72 -17.34
C PRO A 528 -3.94 -30.83 -17.25
N ILE A 529 -3.99 -31.51 -16.10
CA ILE A 529 -5.13 -32.37 -15.72
C ILE A 529 -6.28 -31.49 -15.22
N ASP A 530 -7.49 -31.76 -15.73
CA ASP A 530 -8.72 -31.23 -15.12
C ASP A 530 -8.91 -31.87 -13.74
N THR A 531 -8.58 -31.10 -12.70
CA THR A 531 -8.79 -31.46 -11.29
C THR A 531 -10.18 -31.04 -10.79
N SER A 532 -10.94 -30.27 -11.57
CA SER A 532 -12.29 -29.80 -11.21
C SER A 532 -13.37 -30.87 -11.43
N LYS A 533 -13.06 -31.91 -12.22
CA LYS A 533 -13.91 -33.08 -12.43
C LYS A 533 -13.17 -34.35 -12.02
N ALA A 534 -13.71 -35.07 -11.03
CA ALA A 534 -13.19 -36.37 -10.64
C ALA A 534 -13.45 -37.40 -11.75
N HIS A 535 -12.41 -37.72 -12.54
CA HIS A 535 -12.44 -38.77 -13.56
C HIS A 535 -12.04 -40.15 -12.98
N GLY A 536 -12.12 -40.32 -11.65
CA GLY A 536 -11.83 -41.54 -10.88
C GLY A 536 -12.15 -41.31 -9.40
N ASP A 537 -12.00 -42.34 -8.57
CA ASP A 537 -12.28 -42.26 -7.12
C ASP A 537 -11.23 -41.46 -6.34
N TYR A 538 -9.99 -41.45 -6.83
CA TYR A 538 -8.89 -40.67 -6.30
C TYR A 538 -7.86 -40.37 -7.40
N MET A 539 -6.97 -39.41 -7.14
CA MET A 539 -5.83 -39.11 -8.00
C MET A 539 -4.59 -39.85 -7.48
N GLU A 540 -3.99 -40.69 -8.29
CA GLU A 540 -2.69 -41.32 -8.02
C GLU A 540 -1.58 -40.32 -8.34
N ILE A 541 -0.79 -39.99 -7.31
CA ILE A 541 0.32 -39.03 -7.36
C ILE A 541 1.57 -39.75 -6.86
N LYS A 542 2.55 -39.99 -7.74
CA LYS A 542 3.80 -40.69 -7.41
C LYS A 542 5.01 -40.06 -8.09
N ILE A 543 6.14 -40.07 -7.39
CA ILE A 543 7.48 -39.78 -7.95
C ILE A 543 8.32 -41.05 -7.82
N ASN A 544 8.87 -41.53 -8.93
CA ASN A 544 9.67 -42.76 -9.01
C ASN A 544 9.00 -44.01 -8.40
N GLY A 545 7.65 -44.04 -8.43
CA GLY A 545 6.83 -45.13 -7.91
C GLY A 545 6.50 -45.05 -6.41
N MET A 546 7.03 -44.06 -5.67
CA MET A 546 6.64 -43.76 -4.29
C MET A 546 5.53 -42.71 -4.27
N ASP A 547 4.57 -42.83 -3.36
CA ASP A 547 3.50 -41.83 -3.16
C ASP A 547 4.09 -40.45 -2.82
N ALA A 548 3.54 -39.39 -3.43
CA ALA A 548 4.13 -38.04 -3.40
C ALA A 548 3.09 -36.93 -3.22
N GLU A 549 3.53 -35.78 -2.72
CA GLU A 549 2.70 -34.57 -2.53
C GLU A 549 3.07 -33.46 -3.53
N PHE A 550 2.13 -32.56 -3.84
CA PHE A 550 2.36 -31.45 -4.78
C PHE A 550 3.48 -30.46 -4.37
N SER A 551 3.81 -30.42 -3.09
CA SER A 551 4.92 -29.64 -2.49
C SER A 551 6.30 -30.31 -2.64
N GLN A 552 6.35 -31.57 -3.06
CA GLN A 552 7.58 -32.35 -3.06
C GLN A 552 8.56 -31.88 -4.14
N PRO A 553 9.85 -31.64 -3.82
CA PRO A 553 10.88 -31.32 -4.80
C PRO A 553 11.06 -32.45 -5.82
N LEU A 554 11.25 -32.05 -7.08
CA LEU A 554 11.65 -32.94 -8.16
C LEU A 554 13.16 -32.96 -8.33
N ALA A 555 13.69 -34.08 -8.84
CA ALA A 555 15.03 -34.23 -9.38
C ALA A 555 14.99 -34.42 -10.92
N GLU A 556 16.12 -34.18 -11.57
CA GLU A 556 16.25 -34.45 -13.01
C GLU A 556 16.06 -35.95 -13.30
N HIS A 557 15.30 -36.22 -14.35
CA HIS A 557 14.84 -37.54 -14.80
C HIS A 557 13.84 -38.25 -13.89
N ASP A 558 13.18 -37.55 -12.96
CA ASP A 558 12.09 -38.11 -12.16
C ASP A 558 10.91 -38.61 -13.03
N ALA A 559 10.43 -39.81 -12.69
CA ALA A 559 9.25 -40.42 -13.28
C ALA A 559 8.00 -40.10 -12.43
N VAL A 560 7.24 -39.10 -12.87
CA VAL A 560 5.98 -38.66 -12.28
C VAL A 560 4.82 -39.51 -12.82
N ILE A 561 4.01 -40.05 -11.93
CA ILE A 561 2.65 -40.54 -12.24
C ILE A 561 1.69 -39.55 -11.63
N LEU A 562 0.79 -39.01 -12.45
CA LEU A 562 -0.25 -38.06 -12.04
C LEU A 562 -1.51 -38.37 -12.86
N ARG A 563 -2.47 -39.10 -12.28
CA ARG A 563 -3.66 -39.55 -13.02
C ARG A 563 -4.84 -39.88 -12.11
N TRP A 564 -6.06 -39.75 -12.63
CA TRP A 564 -7.25 -40.27 -11.99
C TRP A 564 -7.30 -41.81 -12.03
N VAL A 565 -7.72 -42.44 -10.93
CA VAL A 565 -7.82 -43.90 -10.77
C VAL A 565 -9.13 -44.28 -10.10
N THR A 566 -9.83 -45.26 -10.66
CA THR A 566 -11.02 -45.92 -10.09
C THR A 566 -10.61 -47.25 -9.43
N ARG A 567 -11.28 -47.66 -8.35
CA ARG A 567 -11.01 -48.89 -7.60
C ARG A 567 -11.68 -50.15 -8.14
#